data_AF-A0A2W2F059-F1
#
_entry.id   AF-A0A2W2F059-F1
#
_cell.length_a   1.000
_cell.length_b   1.000
_cell.length_c   1.000
_cell.angle_alpha   90.00
_cell.angle_beta   90.00
_cell.angle_gamma   90.00
#
_symmetry.space_group_name_H-M   'P 1'
#
loop_
_entity.id
_entity.type
_entity.pdbx_description
1 polymer ?
#
loop_
_entity_poly.entity_id
_entity_poly.type
_entity_poly.pdbx_seq_one_letter_code
_entity_poly.pdbx_strand_id
1 'polypeptide(L)'
;MPNDRNPQPSDEDEDAFGVGAYQLMARRYVQARLAELPHRPEGTDARLRGLLEIYEELNARGHPEPLTLLADVLGIPVEILVGHLRSAKRE
;
A
#
# COMPACT_ATOMS: atom_id res chain seq x y z
N MET A 1 21.51 -50.74 0.78
CA MET A 1 21.28 -49.89 1.96
C MET A 1 21.05 -48.47 1.45
N PRO A 2 19.84 -47.91 1.55
CA PRO A 2 19.56 -46.56 1.09
C PRO A 2 20.06 -45.58 2.15
N ASN A 3 20.84 -44.58 1.75
CA ASN A 3 21.24 -43.51 2.66
C ASN A 3 20.31 -42.32 2.43
N ASP A 4 19.62 -41.93 3.51
CA ASP A 4 18.71 -40.81 3.65
C ASP A 4 19.15 -39.57 2.86
N ARG A 5 18.40 -39.25 1.81
CA ARG A 5 18.32 -37.87 1.30
C ARG A 5 17.53 -37.08 2.34
N ASN A 6 18.25 -36.48 3.28
CA ASN A 6 17.74 -35.39 4.10
C ASN A 6 17.24 -34.28 3.15
N PRO A 7 15.94 -33.95 3.09
CA PRO A 7 15.51 -32.75 2.39
C PRO A 7 15.93 -31.57 3.28
N GLN A 8 16.94 -30.81 2.85
CA GLN A 8 17.13 -29.46 3.41
C GLN A 8 15.82 -28.69 3.19
N PRO A 9 15.25 -28.04 4.20
CA PRO A 9 14.15 -27.12 3.98
C PRO A 9 14.70 -26.00 3.09
N SER A 10 14.06 -25.77 1.95
CA SER A 10 14.39 -24.65 1.08
C SER A 10 14.24 -23.36 1.88
N ASP A 11 15.32 -22.61 2.05
CA ASP A 11 15.35 -21.24 2.57
C ASP A 11 14.60 -20.24 1.63
N GLU A 12 13.77 -20.73 0.71
CA GLU A 12 12.98 -19.95 -0.25
C GLU A 12 11.67 -19.43 0.35
N ASP A 13 11.26 -19.95 1.53
CA ASP A 13 10.03 -19.52 2.19
C ASP A 13 10.21 -18.26 3.06
N GLU A 14 11.42 -17.94 3.53
CA GLU A 14 11.66 -16.79 4.42
C GLU A 14 11.44 -15.43 3.73
N ASP A 15 11.75 -15.31 2.43
CA ASP A 15 11.49 -14.10 1.66
C ASP A 15 9.99 -13.86 1.42
N ALA A 16 9.20 -14.93 1.28
CA ALA A 16 7.74 -14.83 1.09
C ALA A 16 7.02 -14.33 2.36
N PHE A 17 7.49 -14.73 3.55
CA PHE A 17 6.96 -14.20 4.82
C PHE A 17 7.35 -12.73 5.06
N GLY A 18 8.56 -12.33 4.67
CA GLY A 18 9.05 -10.94 4.81
C GLY A 18 8.30 -9.95 3.92
N VAL A 19 8.07 -10.30 2.64
CA VAL A 19 7.31 -9.45 1.70
C VAL A 19 5.84 -9.36 2.13
N GLY A 20 5.24 -10.47 2.58
CA GLY A 20 3.87 -10.48 3.10
C GLY A 20 3.70 -9.62 4.35
N ALA A 21 4.67 -9.66 5.27
CA ALA A 21 4.65 -8.83 6.49
C ALA A 21 4.79 -7.35 6.17
N TYR A 22 5.70 -6.97 5.26
CA TYR A 22 5.87 -5.59 4.82
C TYR A 22 4.62 -5.04 4.14
N GLN A 23 4.01 -5.81 3.23
CA GLN A 23 2.78 -5.41 2.54
C GLN A 23 1.60 -5.29 3.52
N LEU A 24 1.51 -6.18 4.50
CA LEU A 24 0.49 -6.10 5.56
C LEU A 24 0.68 -4.85 6.43
N MET A 25 1.92 -4.51 6.80
CA MET A 25 2.21 -3.30 7.57
C MET A 25 1.89 -2.04 6.77
N ALA A 26 2.28 -1.99 5.50
CA ALA A 26 1.98 -0.88 4.60
C ALA A 26 0.45 -0.71 4.43
N ARG A 27 -0.28 -1.82 4.26
CA ARG A 27 -1.75 -1.80 4.17
C ARG A 27 -2.40 -1.24 5.44
N ARG A 28 -1.98 -1.71 6.62
CA ARG A 28 -2.50 -1.21 7.91
C ARG A 28 -2.18 0.27 8.12
N TYR A 29 -0.99 0.70 7.71
CA TYR A 29 -0.60 2.11 7.75
C TYR A 29 -1.53 2.97 6.89
N VAL A 30 -1.74 2.58 5.63
CA VAL A 30 -2.64 3.30 4.71
C VAL A 30 -4.06 3.32 5.27
N GLN A 31 -4.57 2.20 5.79
CA GLN A 31 -5.90 2.13 6.40
C GLN A 31 -6.06 3.09 7.59
N ALA A 32 -5.05 3.16 8.47
CA ALA A 32 -5.08 4.07 9.61
C ALA A 32 -5.10 5.54 9.16
N ARG A 33 -4.24 5.91 8.19
CA ARG A 33 -4.20 7.28 7.66
C ARG A 33 -5.47 7.66 6.92
N LEU A 34 -6.07 6.73 6.16
CA LEU A 34 -7.35 6.95 5.49
C LEU A 34 -8.50 7.16 6.48
N ALA A 35 -8.47 6.48 7.63
CA ALA A 35 -9.47 6.65 8.69
C ALA A 35 -9.39 8.05 9.35
N GLU A 36 -8.23 8.69 9.33
CA GLU A 36 -8.04 10.07 9.78
C GLU A 36 -8.56 11.11 8.77
N LEU A 37 -8.79 10.71 7.51
CA LEU A 37 -9.25 11.64 6.48
C LEU A 37 -10.75 11.96 6.60
N PRO A 38 -11.15 13.21 6.33
CA PRO A 38 -12.54 13.61 6.35
C PRO A 38 -13.35 12.82 5.32
N HIS A 39 -14.40 12.16 5.79
CA HIS A 39 -15.35 11.40 4.95
C HIS A 39 -16.53 12.24 4.46
N ARG A 40 -16.67 13.48 4.96
CA ARG A 40 -17.75 14.38 4.55
C ARG A 40 -17.43 15.05 3.21
N PRO A 41 -18.46 15.32 2.39
CA PRO A 41 -18.28 15.97 1.09
C PRO A 41 -17.66 17.38 1.20
N GLU A 42 -17.90 18.08 2.30
CA GLU A 42 -17.28 19.40 2.59
C GLU A 42 -15.75 19.32 2.74
N GLY A 43 -15.20 18.13 3.00
CA GLY A 43 -13.78 17.87 3.16
C GLY A 43 -13.14 17.19 1.96
N THR A 44 -13.77 17.24 0.78
CA THR A 44 -13.28 16.53 -0.42
C THR A 44 -11.85 16.95 -0.77
N ASP A 45 -11.54 18.24 -0.77
CA ASP A 45 -10.19 18.73 -1.12
C ASP A 45 -9.16 18.32 -0.05
N ALA A 46 -9.54 18.37 1.23
CA ALA A 46 -8.71 17.89 2.33
C ALA A 46 -8.47 16.38 2.25
N ARG A 47 -9.46 15.60 1.83
CA ARG A 47 -9.33 14.17 1.57
C ARG A 47 -8.41 13.90 0.39
N LEU A 48 -8.53 14.67 -0.70
CA LEU A 48 -7.66 14.56 -1.87
C LEU A 48 -6.19 14.89 -1.55
N ARG A 49 -5.95 15.95 -0.77
CA ARG A 49 -4.60 16.27 -0.25
C ARG A 49 -4.06 15.18 0.66
N GLY A 50 -4.88 14.66 1.57
CA GLY A 50 -4.50 13.55 2.43
C GLY A 50 -4.14 12.27 1.66
N LEU A 51 -4.85 11.97 0.57
CA LEU A 51 -4.48 10.87 -0.33
C LEU A 51 -3.13 11.10 -1.01
N LEU A 52 -2.85 12.34 -1.40
CA LEU A 52 -1.56 12.71 -1.98
C LEU A 52 -0.42 12.59 -0.96
N GLU A 53 -0.61 13.04 0.27
CA GLU A 53 0.37 12.90 1.35
C GLU A 53 0.70 11.43 1.63
N ILE A 54 -0.32 10.56 1.73
CA ILE A 54 -0.10 9.12 1.94
C ILE A 54 0.70 8.52 0.77
N TYR A 55 0.39 8.90 -0.47
CA TYR A 55 1.14 8.47 -1.64
C TYR A 55 2.61 8.91 -1.56
N GLU A 56 2.88 10.18 -1.25
CA GLU A 56 4.23 10.72 -1.15
C GLU A 56 5.03 10.08 -0.01
N GLU A 57 4.41 9.82 1.14
CA GLU A 57 5.02 9.09 2.25
C GLU A 57 5.40 7.65 1.87
N LEU A 58 4.52 6.91 1.18
CA LEU A 58 4.84 5.56 0.71
C LEU A 58 5.99 5.57 -0.30
N ASN A 59 6.02 6.59 -1.17
CA ASN A 59 7.09 6.76 -2.15
C ASN A 59 8.42 7.10 -1.47
N ALA A 60 8.40 7.98 -0.47
CA ALA A 60 9.58 8.35 0.32
C ALA A 60 10.14 7.15 1.12
N ARG A 61 9.27 6.21 1.51
CA ARG A 61 9.66 4.95 2.16
C ARG A 61 10.16 3.88 1.17
N GLY A 62 10.16 4.16 -0.13
CA GLY A 62 10.62 3.24 -1.16
C GLY A 62 9.65 2.09 -1.43
N HIS A 63 8.35 2.24 -1.13
CA HIS A 63 7.37 1.20 -1.44
C HIS A 63 7.32 0.96 -2.95
N PRO A 64 7.38 -0.29 -3.45
CA PRO A 64 7.50 -0.57 -4.88
C PRO A 64 6.25 -0.19 -5.68
N GLU A 65 5.07 -0.37 -5.08
CA GLU A 65 3.78 -0.12 -5.75
C GLU A 65 2.80 0.69 -4.88
N PRO A 66 3.09 1.97 -4.60
CA PRO A 66 2.30 2.79 -3.68
C PRO A 66 0.89 3.06 -4.21
N LEU A 67 0.73 3.25 -5.53
CA LEU A 67 -0.57 3.45 -6.17
C LEU A 67 -1.45 2.21 -6.11
N THR A 68 -0.89 1.03 -6.38
CA THR A 68 -1.59 -0.25 -6.33
C THR A 68 -2.10 -0.51 -4.91
N LEU A 69 -1.26 -0.27 -3.89
CA LEU A 69 -1.64 -0.42 -2.49
C LEU A 69 -2.78 0.54 -2.09
N LEU A 70 -2.66 1.83 -2.42
CA LEU A 70 -3.69 2.81 -2.13
C LEU A 70 -5.02 2.48 -2.81
N ALA A 71 -4.96 2.07 -4.09
CA ALA A 71 -6.14 1.67 -4.86
C ALA A 71 -6.83 0.43 -4.26
N ASP A 72 -6.04 -0.58 -3.88
CA ASP A 72 -6.55 -1.79 -3.21
C ASP A 72 -7.22 -1.46 -1.88
N VAL A 73 -6.61 -0.61 -1.05
CA VAL A 73 -7.19 -0.21 0.23
C VAL A 73 -8.47 0.60 0.06
N LEU A 74 -8.52 1.48 -0.95
CA LEU A 74 -9.70 2.29 -1.26
C LEU A 74 -10.79 1.49 -2.00
N GLY A 75 -10.48 0.29 -2.50
CA GLY A 75 -11.40 -0.51 -3.31
C GLY A 75 -11.76 0.14 -4.65
N ILE A 76 -10.88 0.99 -5.19
CA ILE A 76 -11.08 1.69 -6.47
C ILE A 76 -9.99 1.30 -7.47
N PRO A 77 -10.24 1.41 -8.79
CA PRO A 77 -9.20 1.24 -9.79
C PRO A 77 -8.08 2.28 -9.63
N VAL A 78 -6.83 1.89 -9.91
CA VAL A 78 -5.67 2.79 -9.91
C VAL A 78 -5.88 4.01 -10.81
N GLU A 79 -6.55 3.83 -11.94
CA GLU A 79 -6.87 4.91 -12.87
C GLU A 79 -7.72 6.02 -12.22
N ILE A 80 -8.71 5.62 -11.41
CA ILE A 80 -9.57 6.54 -10.67
C ILE A 80 -8.76 7.26 -9.58
N LEU A 81 -7.91 6.53 -8.85
CA LEU A 81 -6.99 7.11 -7.88
C LEU A 81 -6.06 8.16 -8.51
N VAL A 82 -5.47 7.85 -9.67
CA VAL A 82 -4.61 8.79 -10.40
C VAL A 82 -5.38 10.05 -10.79
N GLY A 83 -6.66 9.93 -11.16
CA GLY A 83 -7.55 11.06 -11.38
C GLY A 83 -7.67 11.94 -10.13
N HIS A 84 -7.95 11.34 -8.98
CA HIS A 84 -8.03 12.04 -7.69
C HIS A 84 -6.72 12.75 -7.32
N LEU A 85 -5.58 12.08 -7.46
CA LEU A 85 -4.27 12.66 -7.16
C LEU A 85 -3.90 13.81 -8.09
N ARG A 86 -4.30 13.76 -9.37
CA ARG A 86 -4.10 14.89 -10.30
C ARG A 86 -4.95 16.09 -9.93
N SER A 87 -6.19 15.87 -9.49
CA SER A 87 -7.04 16.95 -8.99
C SER A 87 -6.41 17.60 -7.77
N ALA A 88 -5.89 16.80 -6.82
CA ALA A 88 -5.20 17.29 -5.63
C ALA A 88 -3.96 18.15 -5.92
N LYS A 89 -3.22 17.85 -7.01
CA LYS A 89 -2.01 18.59 -7.42
C LYS A 89 -2.28 19.89 -8.18
N ARG A 90 -3.52 20.12 -8.63
CA ARG A 90 -3.89 21.28 -9.45
C ARG A 90 -4.48 22.44 -8.64
N GLU A 91 -4.81 22.20 -7.38
CA GLU A 91 -5.24 23.21 -6.41
C GLU A 91 -4.05 23.79 -5.64
#